data_AF-A0AAT9RSR6-F1
#
_entry.id   AF-A0AAT9RSR6-F1
#
_cell.length_a   1.000
_cell.length_b   1.000
_cell.length_c   1.000
_cell.angle_alpha   90.00
_cell.angle_beta   90.00
_cell.angle_gamma   90.00
#
_symmetry.space_group_name_H-M   'P 1'
#
loop_
_entity.id
_entity.type
_entity.pdbx_description
1 polymer ?
#
loop_
_entity_poly.entity_id
_entity_poly.type
_entity_poly.pdbx_seq_one_letter_code
_entity_poly.pdbx_strand_id
1 'polypeptide(L)'
;MTAEWQSTVAEAREVTGFNSVVVRRDIDGIGAALRLDHRAGFYAELGSLADSGGFEAFLNHWWTQALADSAPDEDARERAIEFADVTVSLYARSAGGPTSTQAEIEALVAGAEAP
;
A
#
# COMPACT_ATOMS: atom_id res chain seq x y z
N MET A 1 11.25 6.49 6.18
CA MET A 1 9.79 6.71 6.20
C MET A 1 9.51 8.19 6.26
N THR A 2 8.58 8.69 5.46
CA THR A 2 8.16 10.10 5.45
C THR A 2 7.26 10.40 6.65
N ALA A 3 7.16 11.68 7.04
CA ALA A 3 6.28 12.10 8.12
C ALA A 3 4.79 11.85 7.79
N GLU A 4 4.41 12.02 6.52
CA GLU A 4 3.07 11.75 6.00
C GLU A 4 2.65 10.29 6.23
N TRP A 5 3.51 9.34 5.86
CA TRP A 5 3.23 7.92 6.06
C TRP A 5 3.06 7.55 7.54
N GLN A 6 3.87 8.15 8.43
CA GLN A 6 3.71 7.90 9.86
C GLN A 6 2.39 8.46 10.40
N SER A 7 1.96 9.61 9.90
CA SER A 7 0.68 10.20 10.25
C SER A 7 -0.48 9.32 9.79
N THR A 8 -0.43 8.78 8.57
CA THR A 8 -1.50 7.93 8.05
C THR A 8 -1.57 6.59 8.76
N VAL A 9 -0.42 6.02 9.16
CA VAL A 9 -0.38 4.82 10.02
C VAL A 9 -1.03 5.08 11.38
N ALA A 10 -0.78 6.24 11.98
CA ALA A 10 -1.40 6.61 13.26
C ALA A 10 -2.92 6.76 13.12
N GLU A 11 -3.38 7.50 12.12
CA GLU A 11 -4.81 7.69 11.84
C GLU A 11 -5.50 6.36 11.52
N ALA A 12 -4.90 5.50 10.69
CA ALA A 12 -5.46 4.19 10.38
C ALA A 12 -5.59 3.30 11.61
N ARG A 13 -4.67 3.38 12.59
CA ARG A 13 -4.79 2.67 13.87
C ARG A 13 -5.97 3.17 14.69
N GLU A 14 -6.20 4.48 14.72
CA GLU A 14 -7.33 5.07 15.44
C GLU A 14 -8.67 4.62 14.82
N VAL A 15 -8.76 4.58 13.49
CA VAL A 15 -9.97 4.19 12.76
C VAL A 15 -10.27 2.68 12.89
N THR A 16 -9.25 1.84 12.74
CA THR A 16 -9.43 0.37 12.69
C THR A 16 -9.26 -0.32 14.03
N GLY A 17 -8.72 0.37 15.05
CA GLY A 17 -8.35 -0.25 16.32
C GLY A 17 -7.16 -1.21 16.22
N PHE A 18 -6.35 -1.13 15.16
CA PHE A 18 -5.23 -2.03 14.93
C PHE A 18 -4.09 -1.82 15.94
N ASN A 19 -3.92 -2.78 16.84
CA ASN A 19 -2.94 -2.70 17.95
C ASN A 19 -1.73 -3.63 17.80
N SER A 20 -1.58 -4.29 16.65
CA SER A 20 -0.50 -5.23 16.39
C SER A 20 0.77 -4.52 15.90
N VAL A 21 1.87 -5.29 15.84
CA VAL A 21 3.15 -4.82 15.28
C VAL A 21 2.97 -4.47 13.81
N VAL A 22 3.43 -3.28 13.43
CA VAL A 22 3.37 -2.78 12.06
C VAL A 22 4.70 -3.09 11.37
N VAL A 23 4.64 -3.76 10.24
CA VAL A 23 5.81 -4.01 9.38
C VAL A 23 6.35 -2.67 8.88
N ARG A 24 7.67 -2.53 8.85
CA ARG A 24 8.32 -1.34 8.30
C ARG A 24 8.13 -1.30 6.78
N ARG A 25 7.59 -0.21 6.25
CA ARG A 25 7.37 -0.01 4.79
C ARG A 25 8.67 0.40 4.09
N ASP A 26 9.61 -0.53 4.02
CA ASP A 26 10.79 -0.48 3.17
C ASP A 26 11.18 -1.89 2.72
N ILE A 27 12.10 -1.99 1.75
CA ILE A 27 12.48 -3.27 1.13
C ILE A 27 12.91 -4.32 2.16
N ASP A 28 13.74 -3.91 3.12
CA ASP A 28 14.25 -4.81 4.15
C ASP A 28 13.14 -5.26 5.12
N GLY A 29 12.29 -4.34 5.55
CA GLY A 29 11.19 -4.62 6.47
C GLY A 29 10.15 -5.55 5.88
N ILE A 30 9.76 -5.28 4.63
CA ILE A 30 8.83 -6.11 3.86
C ILE A 30 9.45 -7.48 3.60
N GLY A 31 10.67 -7.54 3.06
CA GLY A 31 11.35 -8.80 2.75
C GLY A 31 11.56 -9.70 3.97
N ALA A 32 11.81 -9.11 5.15
CA ALA A 32 11.95 -9.86 6.40
C ALA A 32 10.63 -10.46 6.89
N ALA A 33 9.52 -9.75 6.71
CA ALA A 33 8.20 -10.14 7.19
C ALA A 33 7.45 -11.10 6.25
N LEU A 34 7.78 -11.11 4.96
CA LEU A 34 7.15 -12.02 3.99
C LEU A 34 7.46 -13.48 4.27
N ARG A 35 6.45 -14.34 4.04
CA ARG A 35 6.60 -15.79 3.97
C ARG A 35 7.52 -16.19 2.81
N LEU A 36 8.20 -17.32 2.96
CA LEU A 36 9.19 -17.78 1.97
C LEU A 36 8.62 -17.86 0.55
N ASP A 37 7.37 -18.34 0.40
CA ASP A 37 6.72 -18.52 -0.89
C ASP A 37 6.41 -17.20 -1.61
N HIS A 38 6.34 -16.09 -0.87
CA HIS A 38 6.08 -14.74 -1.40
C HIS A 38 7.37 -13.96 -1.70
N ARG A 39 8.49 -14.29 -1.04
CA ARG A 39 9.77 -13.56 -1.22
C ARG A 39 10.30 -13.61 -2.65
N ALA A 40 10.14 -14.74 -3.33
CA ALA A 40 10.58 -14.87 -4.72
C ALA A 40 9.82 -13.90 -5.64
N GLY A 41 8.50 -13.77 -5.46
CA GLY A 41 7.67 -12.81 -6.19
C GLY A 41 8.07 -11.36 -5.90
N PHE A 42 8.27 -11.04 -4.63
CA PHE A 42 8.71 -9.71 -4.19
C PHE A 42 10.01 -9.25 -4.85
N TYR A 43 11.05 -10.09 -4.84
CA TYR A 43 12.34 -9.73 -5.43
C TYR A 43 12.32 -9.76 -6.97
N ALA A 44 11.50 -10.60 -7.58
CA ALA A 44 11.31 -10.61 -9.03
C ALA A 44 10.67 -9.30 -9.51
N GLU A 45 9.61 -8.85 -8.85
CA GLU A 45 8.95 -7.58 -9.19
C GLU A 45 9.86 -6.39 -8.91
N LEU A 46 10.58 -6.38 -7.77
CA LEU A 46 11.59 -5.35 -7.46
C LEU A 46 12.63 -5.20 -8.57
N GLY A 47 13.13 -6.31 -9.12
CA GLY A 47 14.10 -6.30 -10.21
C GLY A 47 13.54 -5.83 -11.56
N SER A 48 12.22 -5.75 -11.69
CA SER A 48 11.52 -5.34 -12.93
C SER A 48 11.05 -3.89 -12.92
N LEU A 49 11.18 -3.17 -11.79
CA LEU A 49 10.73 -1.79 -11.66
C LEU A 49 11.63 -0.83 -12.46
N ALA A 50 11.05 -0.26 -13.53
CA ALA A 50 11.73 0.70 -14.39
C ALA A 50 11.53 2.17 -13.95
N ASP A 51 10.43 2.49 -13.27
CA ASP A 51 10.00 3.85 -12.97
C ASP A 51 9.70 4.10 -11.48
N SER A 52 9.93 5.34 -11.04
CA SER A 52 9.68 5.78 -9.66
C SER A 52 8.21 5.77 -9.24
N GLY A 53 7.28 5.96 -10.19
CA GLY A 53 5.83 5.90 -9.92
C GLY A 53 5.35 4.48 -9.58
N GLY A 54 5.96 3.45 -10.16
CA GLY A 54 5.66 2.05 -9.84
C GLY A 54 6.19 1.62 -8.47
N PHE A 55 7.23 2.30 -7.98
CA PHE A 55 7.89 1.93 -6.72
C PHE A 55 6.98 2.14 -5.49
N GLU A 56 6.21 3.22 -5.43
CA GLU A 56 5.28 3.46 -4.31
C GLU A 56 4.11 2.46 -4.32
N ALA A 57 3.58 2.12 -5.50
CA ALA A 57 2.54 1.10 -5.65
C ALA A 57 3.07 -0.29 -5.25
N PHE A 58 4.29 -0.62 -5.67
CA PHE A 58 5.01 -1.83 -5.26
C PHE A 58 5.15 -1.91 -3.74
N LEU A 59 5.62 -0.84 -3.09
CA LEU A 59 5.76 -0.81 -1.63
C LEU A 59 4.40 -0.98 -0.93
N ASN A 60 3.34 -0.35 -1.42
CA ASN A 60 1.99 -0.51 -0.85
C ASN A 60 1.48 -1.95 -0.97
N HIS A 61 1.59 -2.53 -2.17
CA HIS A 61 1.13 -3.89 -2.43
C HIS A 61 1.83 -4.91 -1.52
N TRP A 62 3.16 -4.89 -1.50
CA TRP A 62 3.93 -5.88 -0.75
C TRP A 62 3.95 -5.62 0.75
N TRP A 63 3.76 -4.38 1.19
CA TRP A 63 3.56 -4.08 2.61
C TRP A 63 2.24 -4.66 3.15
N THR A 64 1.16 -4.58 2.37
CA THR A 64 -0.11 -5.26 2.71
C THR A 64 0.08 -6.77 2.82
N GLN A 65 0.79 -7.37 1.86
CA GLN A 65 1.08 -8.80 1.90
C GLN A 65 1.95 -9.19 3.11
N ALA A 66 2.95 -8.38 3.45
CA ALA A 66 3.82 -8.62 4.61
C ALA A 66 3.06 -8.52 5.94
N LEU A 67 2.11 -7.60 6.05
CA LEU A 67 1.21 -7.50 7.21
C LEU A 67 0.32 -8.74 7.32
N ALA A 68 -0.28 -9.18 6.21
CA ALA A 68 -1.11 -10.38 6.16
C ALA A 68 -0.32 -11.64 6.53
N ASP A 69 0.93 -11.75 6.05
CA ASP A 69 1.84 -12.86 6.33
C ASP A 69 2.33 -12.89 7.79
N SER A 70 2.40 -11.73 8.44
CA SER A 70 2.82 -11.60 9.85
C SER A 70 1.68 -11.89 10.83
N ALA A 71 0.45 -12.06 10.35
CA ALA A 71 -0.69 -12.35 11.21
C ALA A 71 -0.65 -13.80 11.74
N PRO A 72 -0.96 -14.01 13.03
CA PRO A 72 -0.92 -15.34 13.64
C PRO A 72 -2.07 -16.26 13.19
N ASP A 73 -3.18 -15.69 12.74
CA ASP A 73 -4.41 -16.39 12.35
C ASP A 73 -5.19 -15.60 11.28
N GLU A 74 -6.28 -16.20 10.79
CA GLU A 74 -7.08 -15.65 9.69
C GLU A 74 -7.82 -14.37 10.09
N ASP A 75 -8.38 -14.29 11.29
CA ASP A 75 -9.06 -13.07 11.76
C ASP A 75 -8.06 -11.91 11.93
N ALA A 76 -6.86 -12.18 12.44
CA ALA A 76 -5.81 -11.18 12.55
C ALA A 76 -5.29 -10.77 11.16
N ARG A 77 -5.28 -11.69 10.19
CA ARG A 77 -4.93 -11.40 8.81
C ARG A 77 -5.95 -10.47 8.16
N GLU A 78 -7.24 -10.70 8.35
CA GLU A 78 -8.30 -9.81 7.85
C GLU A 78 -8.17 -8.40 8.44
N ARG A 79 -7.98 -8.28 9.76
CA ARG A 79 -7.75 -6.97 10.42
C ARG A 79 -6.48 -6.28 9.92
N ALA A 80 -5.43 -7.04 9.62
CA ALA A 80 -4.19 -6.49 9.06
C ALA A 80 -4.39 -5.97 7.63
N ILE A 81 -5.19 -6.65 6.82
CA ILE A 81 -5.56 -6.22 5.46
C ILE A 81 -6.44 -4.97 5.52
N GLU A 82 -7.45 -4.93 6.38
CA GLU A 82 -8.30 -3.74 6.58
C GLU A 82 -7.47 -2.52 7.00
N PHE A 83 -6.59 -2.70 8.00
CA PHE A 83 -5.64 -1.67 8.42
C PHE A 83 -4.76 -1.18 7.27
N ALA A 84 -4.26 -2.10 6.45
CA ALA A 84 -3.40 -1.75 5.34
C ALA A 84 -4.14 -0.95 4.26
N ASP A 85 -5.36 -1.36 3.92
CA ASP A 85 -6.22 -0.69 2.94
C ASP A 85 -6.57 0.75 3.36
N VAL A 86 -6.96 0.94 4.63
CA VAL A 86 -7.22 2.27 5.20
C VAL A 86 -5.94 3.12 5.18
N THR A 87 -4.79 2.56 5.58
CA THR A 87 -3.52 3.30 5.58
C THR A 87 -3.12 3.77 4.18
N VAL A 88 -3.22 2.88 3.18
CA VAL A 88 -2.88 3.20 1.77
C VAL A 88 -3.85 4.22 1.20
N SER A 89 -5.14 4.12 1.51
CA SER A 89 -6.17 5.08 1.07
C SER A 89 -5.91 6.48 1.65
N LEU A 90 -5.62 6.57 2.94
CA LEU A 90 -5.24 7.83 3.60
C LEU A 90 -3.96 8.41 3.00
N TYR A 91 -2.97 7.54 2.73
CA TYR A 91 -1.71 7.96 2.12
C TYR A 91 -1.89 8.51 0.70
N ALA A 92 -2.63 7.81 -0.16
CA ALA A 92 -2.95 8.27 -1.51
C ALA A 92 -3.69 9.62 -1.51
N ARG A 93 -4.62 9.81 -0.57
CA ARG A 93 -5.31 11.09 -0.35
C ARG A 93 -4.34 12.20 0.05
N SER A 94 -3.41 11.93 0.97
CA SER A 94 -2.46 12.91 1.48
C SER A 94 -1.38 13.29 0.46
N ALA A 95 -0.94 12.33 -0.35
CA ALA A 95 0.09 12.52 -1.37
C ALA A 95 -0.42 13.31 -2.60
N GLY A 96 -1.68 13.75 -2.58
CA GLY A 96 -2.30 14.44 -3.70
C GLY A 96 -2.33 13.55 -4.94
N GLY A 97 -2.72 12.27 -4.77
CA GLY A 97 -2.96 11.36 -5.88
C GLY A 97 -3.76 12.07 -6.98
N PRO A 98 -3.55 11.74 -8.27
CA PRO A 98 -4.03 12.54 -9.39
C PRO A 98 -5.50 12.87 -9.16
N THR A 99 -5.80 14.13 -8.83
CA THR A 99 -7.16 14.63 -8.89
C THR A 99 -7.44 14.75 -10.37
N SER A 100 -7.85 13.64 -10.99
CA SER A 100 -8.62 13.73 -12.22
C SER A 100 -9.78 14.64 -11.88
N THR A 101 -9.76 15.82 -12.49
CA THR A 101 -10.87 16.75 -12.43
C THR A 101 -12.12 16.01 -12.91
N GLN A 102 -13.30 16.45 -12.46
CA GLN A 102 -14.58 15.92 -12.96
C GLN A 102 -14.60 15.82 -14.50
N ALA A 103 -13.96 16.79 -15.18
CA ALA A 103 -13.79 16.82 -16.63
C ALA A 103 -12.90 15.70 -17.20
N GLU A 104 -11.80 15.34 -16.53
CA GLU A 104 -10.92 14.23 -16.94
C GLU A 104 -11.58 12.87 -16.72
N ILE A 105 -12.38 12.73 -15.66
CA ILE A 105 -13.20 11.54 -15.40
C ILE A 105 -14.26 11.39 -16.51
N GLU A 106 -14.94 12.48 -16.86
CA GLU A 106 -15.93 12.49 -17.93
C GLU A 106 -15.30 12.18 -19.30
N ALA A 107 -14.08 12.68 -19.58
CA ALA A 107 -13.37 12.38 -20.83
C ALA A 107 -12.97 10.90 -20.96
N LEU A 108 -12.48 10.30 -19.87
CA LEU A 108 -12.17 8.87 -19.79
C LEU A 108 -13.42 7.98 -19.98
N VAL A 109 -14.55 8.36 -19.36
CA VAL A 109 -15.83 7.63 -19.47
C VAL A 109 -16.46 7.81 -20.85
N ALA A 110 -16.30 8.99 -21.47
CA ALA A 110 -16.81 9.28 -22.80
C ALA A 110 -15.95 8.67 -23.93
N GLY A 111 -14.79 8.08 -23.61
CA GLY A 111 -13.87 7.52 -24.61
C GLY A 111 -13.29 8.60 -25.55
N ALA A 112 -13.26 9.85 -25.10
CA ALA A 112 -12.72 10.95 -25.88
C ALA A 112 -11.21 11.01 -25.67
N GLU A 113 -10.43 10.61 -26.69
CA GLU A 113 -9.02 10.97 -26.76
C GLU A 113 -8.91 12.50 -26.73
N ALA A 114 -8.19 13.04 -25.75
CA ALA A 114 -7.94 14.47 -25.66
C ALA A 114 -7.12 14.92 -26.90
N PRO A 115 -7.44 16.08 -27.51
CA PRO A 115 -6.72 16.61 -28.67
C PRO A 115 -5.29 17.08 -28.34
#